data_AF-A0A4P7U7X0-F1
#
_entry.id   AF-A0A4P7U7X0-F1
#
_cell.length_a   1.000
_cell.length_b   1.000
_cell.length_c   1.000
_cell.angle_alpha   90.00
_cell.angle_beta   90.00
_cell.angle_gamma   90.00
#
_symmetry.space_group_name_H-M   'P 1'
#
loop_
_entity.id
_entity.type
_entity.pdbx_description
1 polymer ?
#
loop_
_entity_poly.entity_id
_entity_poly.type
_entity_poly.pdbx_seq_one_letter_code
_entity_poly.pdbx_strand_id
1 'polypeptide(L)'
;MHFVGIDLAWGERNPTGLAVLDAEGRLVHVSTVVTDDEVVAALAPFTEGPCLVAVDAPLIVTNPTGNRAAEAALNKDFAPFDAGAHPTNTGRAEFAGRPRAARIASRLGLDMNPRSGRARRAIEVYPHPATVALFRLGRTLKYKSKSGRSLEQLRAELLVLMGLMESLSGADPRLVLDGEAGGEAWRGLRTTVERAQRKSELRVAEDQVDAVLCAYVALFATTHPERTTTYGTFEQGYVVTPTLTRPTWCPRGAGRPPTPRRARSPTATQMPMQRTPALPYAATPSSCPRCGARPRTSCRSCGRCSTTPASTT
;
A
#
# COMPACT_ATOMS: atom_id res chain seq x y z
N MET A 1 2.75 -2.64 21.98
CA MET A 1 2.84 -1.25 21.48
C MET A 1 2.04 -1.20 20.19
N HIS A 2 1.31 -0.12 19.93
CA HIS A 2 0.58 0.04 18.66
C HIS A 2 1.21 1.10 17.77
N PHE A 3 1.16 0.87 16.47
CA PHE A 3 1.54 1.85 15.46
C PHE A 3 0.28 2.28 14.71
N VAL A 4 -0.10 3.54 14.86
CA VAL A 4 -1.34 4.08 14.32
C VAL A 4 -1.02 4.97 13.14
N GLY A 5 -1.82 4.89 12.09
CA GLY A 5 -1.75 5.77 10.93
C GLY A 5 -3.07 6.48 10.71
N ILE A 6 -2.99 7.75 10.33
CA ILE A 6 -4.14 8.62 10.04
C ILE A 6 -3.87 9.35 8.72
N ASP A 7 -4.61 9.04 7.64
CA ASP A 7 -4.69 9.96 6.48
C ASP A 7 -5.77 11.00 6.80
N LEU A 8 -5.31 12.16 7.27
CA LEU A 8 -6.17 13.16 7.90
C LEU A 8 -6.61 14.21 6.89
N ALA A 9 -7.87 14.15 6.47
CA ALA A 9 -8.46 15.25 5.72
C ALA A 9 -8.42 16.54 6.55
N TRP A 10 -7.94 17.64 5.96
CA TRP A 10 -7.68 18.88 6.69
C TRP A 10 -8.94 19.55 7.28
N GLY A 11 -10.11 19.27 6.70
CA GLY A 11 -11.41 19.76 7.18
C GLY A 11 -12.33 18.66 7.71
N GLU A 12 -13.13 18.99 8.72
CA GLU A 12 -13.91 18.08 9.59
C GLU A 12 -15.14 17.41 8.95
N ARG A 13 -15.42 17.66 7.67
CA ARG A 13 -16.56 17.09 6.93
C ARG A 13 -16.17 16.02 5.92
N ASN A 14 -14.87 15.76 5.77
CA ASN A 14 -14.35 14.80 4.81
C ASN A 14 -13.95 13.50 5.52
N PRO A 15 -14.08 12.35 4.84
CA PRO A 15 -13.50 11.08 5.29
C PRO A 15 -12.05 11.21 5.73
N THR A 16 -11.68 10.42 6.73
CA THR A 16 -10.34 10.29 7.30
C THR A 16 -10.08 8.80 7.48
N GLY A 17 -9.00 8.32 6.87
CA GLY A 17 -8.60 6.92 6.99
C GLY A 17 -7.85 6.69 8.30
N LEU A 18 -8.16 5.59 8.98
CA LEU A 18 -7.47 5.12 10.18
C LEU A 18 -6.94 3.71 9.94
N ALA A 19 -5.74 3.42 10.45
CA ALA A 19 -5.21 2.08 10.51
C ALA A 19 -4.36 1.85 11.76
N VAL A 20 -4.28 0.61 12.23
CA VAL A 20 -3.45 0.22 13.38
C VAL A 20 -2.71 -1.07 13.09
N LEU A 21 -1.40 -1.07 13.38
CA LEU A 21 -0.56 -2.25 13.44
C LEU A 21 -0.22 -2.62 14.89
N ASP A 22 -0.10 -3.91 15.17
CA ASP A 22 0.49 -4.42 16.41
C ASP A 22 2.03 -4.31 16.41
N ALA A 23 2.68 -4.79 17.47
CA ALA A 23 4.14 -4.76 17.61
C ALA A 23 4.84 -5.69 16.59
N GLU A 24 4.12 -6.70 16.11
CA GLU A 24 4.54 -7.72 15.17
C GLU A 24 4.34 -7.31 13.70
N GLY A 25 3.82 -6.10 13.46
CA GLY A 25 3.57 -5.53 12.13
C GLY A 25 2.29 -6.03 11.45
N ARG A 26 1.35 -6.64 12.19
CA ARG A 26 0.07 -7.13 11.65
C ARG A 26 -0.96 -6.02 11.68
N LEU A 27 -1.74 -5.91 10.60
CA LEU A 27 -2.93 -5.06 10.60
C LEU A 27 -3.98 -5.61 11.56
N VAL A 28 -4.38 -4.80 12.56
CA VAL A 28 -5.40 -5.17 13.56
C VAL A 28 -6.64 -4.27 13.49
N HIS A 29 -6.56 -3.12 12.83
CA HIS A 29 -7.69 -2.23 12.59
C HIS A 29 -7.49 -1.43 11.30
N VAL A 30 -8.56 -1.26 10.52
CA VAL A 30 -8.66 -0.26 9.45
C VAL A 30 -10.10 0.24 9.37
N SER A 31 -10.29 1.56 9.24
CA SER A 31 -11.62 2.16 9.17
C SER A 31 -11.61 3.53 8.50
N THR A 32 -12.81 4.02 8.16
CA THR A 32 -13.03 5.42 7.78
C THR A 32 -13.93 6.10 8.81
N VAL A 33 -13.56 7.32 9.21
CA VAL A 33 -14.36 8.20 10.08
C VAL A 33 -14.42 9.61 9.48
N VAL A 34 -15.19 10.53 10.06
CA VAL A 34 -15.33 11.90 9.55
C VAL A 34 -14.88 12.94 10.58
N THR A 35 -15.41 12.87 11.80
CA THR A 35 -15.24 13.89 12.85
C THR A 35 -14.04 13.64 13.76
N ASP A 36 -13.56 14.69 14.45
CA ASP A 36 -12.49 14.55 15.45
C ASP A 36 -12.93 13.67 16.64
N ASP A 37 -14.22 13.60 16.94
CA ASP A 37 -14.78 12.73 17.99
C ASP A 37 -14.71 11.25 17.60
N GLU A 38 -15.11 10.92 16.36
CA GLU A 38 -15.01 9.55 15.83
C GLU A 38 -13.55 9.10 15.71
N VAL A 39 -12.62 9.98 15.30
CA VAL A 39 -11.18 9.68 15.29
C VAL A 39 -10.69 9.32 16.69
N VAL A 40 -11.03 10.12 17.71
CA VAL A 40 -10.59 9.88 19.08
C VAL A 40 -11.23 8.62 19.65
N ALA A 41 -12.52 8.39 19.42
CA ALA A 41 -13.23 7.19 19.89
C ALA A 41 -12.68 5.90 19.25
N ALA A 42 -12.44 5.90 17.93
CA ALA A 42 -11.91 4.73 17.21
C ALA A 42 -10.46 4.40 17.61
N LEU A 43 -9.65 5.41 17.97
CA LEU A 43 -8.24 5.23 18.34
C LEU A 43 -7.99 5.04 19.84
N ALA A 44 -8.97 5.31 20.71
CA ALA A 44 -8.80 5.18 22.16
C ALA A 44 -8.26 3.79 22.59
N PRO A 45 -8.83 2.64 22.17
CA PRO A 45 -8.36 1.32 22.59
C PRO A 45 -6.89 1.03 22.22
N PHE A 46 -6.41 1.65 21.15
CA PHE A 46 -5.05 1.45 20.64
C PHE A 46 -4.04 2.44 21.24
N THR A 47 -4.50 3.50 21.89
CA THR A 47 -3.67 4.61 22.39
C THR A 47 -3.64 4.73 23.91
N GLU A 48 -4.32 3.87 24.67
CA GLU A 48 -4.17 3.77 26.13
C GLU A 48 -2.72 3.44 26.54
N GLY A 49 -2.16 2.38 25.95
CA GLY A 49 -0.78 1.94 26.18
C GLY A 49 0.26 2.65 25.29
N PRO A 50 1.51 2.16 25.28
CA PRO A 50 2.56 2.68 24.40
C PRO A 50 2.15 2.64 22.92
N CYS A 51 2.26 3.78 22.25
CA CYS A 51 1.88 3.96 20.87
C CYS A 51 2.69 5.07 20.16
N LEU A 52 2.81 4.93 18.83
CA LEU A 52 3.26 6.01 17.96
C LEU A 52 2.20 6.23 16.87
N VAL A 53 1.67 7.45 16.80
CA VAL A 53 0.62 7.85 15.86
C VAL A 53 1.23 8.70 14.75
N ALA A 54 1.28 8.18 13.53
CA ALA A 54 1.71 8.89 12.34
C ALA A 54 0.51 9.52 11.60
N VAL A 55 0.61 10.80 11.28
CA VAL A 55 -0.48 11.58 10.67
C VAL A 55 -0.03 12.23 9.36
N ASP A 56 -0.76 12.01 8.25
CA ASP A 56 -0.60 12.75 6.98
C ASP A 56 -1.26 14.14 7.05
N ALA A 57 -0.85 14.95 8.03
CA ALA A 57 -1.23 16.34 8.13
C ALA A 57 -0.31 17.13 9.07
N PRO A 58 -0.17 18.46 8.87
CA PRO A 58 0.65 19.30 9.73
C PRO A 58 0.28 19.22 11.22
N LEU A 59 1.26 18.86 12.06
CA LEU A 59 1.12 18.99 13.51
C LEU A 59 1.42 20.42 13.98
N ILE A 60 2.37 21.11 13.33
CA ILE A 60 2.82 22.44 13.73
C ILE A 60 3.02 23.30 12.48
N VAL A 61 2.31 24.43 12.44
CA VAL A 61 2.36 25.43 11.37
C VAL A 61 2.51 26.80 12.02
N THR A 62 3.59 27.51 11.71
CA THR A 62 3.96 28.80 12.34
C THR A 62 4.34 29.88 11.33
N ASN A 63 4.60 29.51 10.08
CA ASN A 63 4.93 30.42 9.00
C ASN A 63 3.67 31.09 8.42
N PRO A 64 3.71 32.41 8.10
CA PRO A 64 2.56 33.13 7.55
C PRO A 64 2.27 32.73 6.09
N THR A 65 3.29 32.44 5.30
CA THR A 65 3.19 32.11 3.87
C THR A 65 4.24 31.07 3.47
N GLY A 66 4.13 30.53 2.25
CA GLY A 66 5.11 29.61 1.67
C GLY A 66 5.17 28.24 2.35
N ASN A 67 6.29 27.55 2.16
CA ASN A 67 6.63 26.29 2.82
C ASN A 67 7.19 26.57 4.24
N ARG A 68 7.01 25.66 5.20
CA ARG A 68 7.85 25.65 6.41
C ARG A 68 9.26 25.22 6.02
N ALA A 69 10.20 25.35 6.96
CA ALA A 69 11.55 24.81 6.80
C ALA A 69 11.52 23.28 6.49
N ALA A 70 10.53 22.56 7.04
CA ALA A 70 10.30 21.15 6.79
C ALA A 70 10.02 20.82 5.31
N GLU A 71 8.97 21.38 4.69
CA GLU A 71 8.69 21.10 3.27
C GLU A 71 9.79 21.66 2.37
N ALA A 72 10.38 22.82 2.70
CA ALA A 72 11.48 23.37 1.92
C ALA A 72 12.72 22.45 1.89
N ALA A 73 13.02 21.75 2.99
CA ALA A 73 14.10 20.78 3.06
C ALA A 73 13.71 19.45 2.38
N LEU A 74 12.52 18.91 2.67
CA LEU A 74 11.98 17.68 2.07
C LEU A 74 11.91 17.79 0.55
N ASN A 75 11.49 18.94 0.02
CA ASN A 75 11.33 19.17 -1.42
C ASN A 75 12.68 19.16 -2.17
N LYS A 76 13.80 19.50 -1.54
CA LYS A 76 15.13 19.36 -2.16
C LYS A 76 15.45 17.90 -2.50
N ASP A 77 14.97 16.96 -1.70
CA ASP A 77 15.22 15.54 -1.90
C ASP A 77 14.13 14.84 -2.73
N PHE A 78 12.85 15.19 -2.52
CA PHE A 78 11.72 14.45 -3.05
C PHE A 78 11.01 15.09 -4.26
N ALA A 79 11.21 16.39 -4.55
CA ALA A 79 10.64 17.00 -5.76
C ALA A 79 11.08 16.35 -7.09
N PRO A 80 12.33 15.84 -7.27
CA PRO A 80 12.72 15.12 -8.48
C PRO A 80 11.88 13.87 -8.78
N PHE A 81 11.21 13.30 -7.77
CA PHE A 81 10.36 12.12 -7.83
C PHE A 81 8.87 12.48 -7.89
N ASP A 82 8.51 13.74 -8.18
CA ASP A 82 7.15 14.29 -8.04
C ASP A 82 6.54 14.12 -6.62
N ALA A 83 7.38 13.94 -5.60
CA ALA A 83 6.99 13.66 -4.21
C ALA A 83 7.16 14.88 -3.27
N GLY A 84 7.24 16.08 -3.83
CA GLY A 84 7.33 17.31 -3.05
C GLY A 84 6.03 17.63 -2.31
N ALA A 85 6.16 18.02 -1.04
CA ALA A 85 5.07 18.51 -0.20
C ALA A 85 4.59 19.89 -0.64
N HIS A 86 3.29 20.13 -0.49
CA HIS A 86 2.66 21.41 -0.77
C HIS A 86 2.86 22.41 0.38
N PRO A 87 2.87 23.72 0.11
CA PRO A 87 2.95 24.74 1.15
C PRO A 87 1.86 24.58 2.23
N THR A 88 2.28 24.54 3.49
CA THR A 88 1.38 24.70 4.65
C THR A 88 1.83 25.94 5.43
N ASN A 89 0.88 26.80 5.76
CA ASN A 89 1.11 28.13 6.35
C ASN A 89 -0.19 28.68 6.92
N THR A 90 -0.10 29.61 7.87
CA THR A 90 -1.25 30.19 8.59
C THR A 90 -2.11 31.13 7.72
N GLY A 91 -1.64 31.52 6.54
CA GLY A 91 -2.45 32.19 5.51
C GLY A 91 -3.51 31.30 4.86
N ARG A 92 -3.50 29.98 5.10
CA ARG A 92 -4.58 29.05 4.71
C ARG A 92 -5.56 28.86 5.86
N ALA A 93 -6.86 28.90 5.57
CA ALA A 93 -7.93 28.82 6.57
C ALA A 93 -7.84 27.54 7.45
N GLU A 94 -7.40 26.42 6.85
CA GLU A 94 -7.22 25.13 7.52
C GLU A 94 -6.09 25.12 8.56
N PHE A 95 -5.17 26.09 8.49
CA PHE A 95 -3.98 26.20 9.35
C PHE A 95 -3.85 27.58 10.03
N ALA A 96 -4.85 28.46 9.90
CA ALA A 96 -4.87 29.78 10.54
C ALA A 96 -4.98 29.70 12.07
N GLY A 97 -5.60 28.63 12.57
CA GLY A 97 -5.62 28.26 13.99
C GLY A 97 -4.77 27.02 14.27
N ARG A 98 -5.05 26.34 15.40
CA ARG A 98 -4.38 25.09 15.75
C ARG A 98 -4.71 23.99 14.71
N PRO A 99 -3.71 23.39 14.03
CA PRO A 99 -3.94 22.37 13.00
C PRO A 99 -4.75 21.18 13.52
N ARG A 100 -5.59 20.58 12.65
CA ARG A 100 -6.48 19.46 13.00
C ARG A 100 -5.73 18.30 13.68
N ALA A 101 -4.59 17.89 13.11
CA ALA A 101 -3.74 16.84 13.67
C ALA A 101 -3.28 17.16 15.11
N ALA A 102 -2.90 18.41 15.36
CA ALA A 102 -2.45 18.88 16.66
C ALA A 102 -3.57 18.86 17.72
N ARG A 103 -4.83 19.05 17.31
CA ARG A 103 -6.00 18.92 18.21
C ARG A 103 -6.25 17.46 18.56
N ILE A 104 -6.26 16.57 17.57
CA ILE A 104 -6.43 15.12 17.76
C ILE A 104 -5.32 14.57 18.67
N ALA A 105 -4.06 14.92 18.41
CA ALA A 105 -2.93 14.56 19.28
C ALA A 105 -3.12 15.06 20.73
N SER A 106 -3.64 16.29 20.91
CA SER A 106 -3.99 16.82 22.24
C SER A 106 -5.03 15.98 22.96
N ARG A 107 -6.10 15.58 22.26
CA ARG A 107 -7.22 14.83 22.83
C ARG A 107 -6.86 13.40 23.19
N LEU A 108 -5.94 12.80 22.44
CA LEU A 108 -5.34 11.49 22.73
C LEU A 108 -4.22 11.58 23.80
N GLY A 109 -3.82 12.79 24.22
CA GLY A 109 -2.75 13.00 25.20
C GLY A 109 -1.37 12.54 24.70
N LEU A 110 -1.08 12.79 23.42
CA LEU A 110 0.15 12.36 22.74
C LEU A 110 1.20 13.46 22.76
N ASP A 111 2.45 13.10 23.07
CA ASP A 111 3.59 14.01 22.92
C ASP A 111 3.94 14.18 21.43
N MET A 112 3.95 15.41 20.93
CA MET A 112 4.19 15.73 19.52
C MET A 112 5.66 15.95 19.17
N ASN A 113 6.60 15.80 20.13
CA ASN A 113 8.02 15.95 19.84
C ASN A 113 8.59 14.58 19.41
N PRO A 114 9.06 14.43 18.16
CA PRO A 114 9.50 13.14 17.64
C PRO A 114 10.66 12.54 18.44
N ARG A 115 11.44 13.38 19.13
CA ARG A 115 12.64 13.03 19.90
C ARG A 115 12.42 12.91 21.41
N SER A 116 11.20 13.05 21.93
CA SER A 116 10.95 13.11 23.39
C SER A 116 11.15 11.80 24.15
N GLY A 117 11.32 10.66 23.46
CA GLY A 117 11.44 9.34 24.06
C GLY A 117 10.17 8.84 24.78
N ARG A 118 9.08 9.61 24.77
CA ARG A 118 7.83 9.25 25.46
C ARG A 118 7.19 8.01 24.83
N ALA A 119 6.55 7.20 25.66
CA ALA A 119 5.88 5.97 25.23
C ALA A 119 4.63 6.21 24.36
N ARG A 120 4.01 7.39 24.44
CA ARG A 120 2.79 7.78 23.71
C ARG A 120 3.08 9.06 22.92
N ARG A 121 3.24 8.95 21.61
CA ARG A 121 3.70 10.05 20.74
C ARG A 121 2.87 10.19 19.47
N ALA A 122 2.88 11.40 18.90
CA ALA A 122 2.40 11.69 17.55
C ALA A 122 3.55 12.22 16.69
N ILE A 123 3.59 11.82 15.42
CA ILE A 123 4.52 12.35 14.41
C ILE A 123 3.79 12.72 13.12
N GLU A 124 4.24 13.80 12.50
CA GLU A 124 3.84 14.20 11.17
C GLU A 124 4.62 13.39 10.13
N VAL A 125 3.91 12.77 9.17
CA VAL A 125 4.49 11.98 8.08
C VAL A 125 3.93 12.46 6.74
N TYR A 126 4.52 12.00 5.63
CA TYR A 126 3.97 12.28 4.29
C TYR A 126 4.07 11.02 3.38
N PRO A 127 2.94 10.41 2.97
CA PRO A 127 2.89 9.16 2.19
C PRO A 127 3.71 9.17 0.89
N HIS A 128 3.68 10.25 0.11
CA HIS A 128 4.36 10.29 -1.19
C HIS A 128 5.89 10.09 -1.06
N PRO A 129 6.65 10.85 -0.25
CA PRO A 129 8.03 10.54 0.10
C PRO A 129 8.25 9.14 0.65
N ALA A 130 7.37 8.67 1.55
CA ALA A 130 7.50 7.34 2.14
C ALA A 130 7.44 6.23 1.09
N THR A 131 6.50 6.29 0.13
CA THR A 131 6.45 5.32 -0.98
C THR A 131 7.71 5.36 -1.85
N VAL A 132 8.23 6.55 -2.15
CA VAL A 132 9.46 6.72 -2.94
C VAL A 132 10.66 6.10 -2.23
N ALA A 133 10.84 6.36 -0.93
CA ALA A 133 11.95 5.83 -0.14
C ALA A 133 11.86 4.32 0.11
N LEU A 134 10.69 3.81 0.53
CA LEU A 134 10.46 2.41 0.85
C LEU A 134 10.55 1.50 -0.39
N PHE A 135 9.86 1.87 -1.46
CA PHE A 135 9.73 1.05 -2.66
C PHE A 135 10.70 1.44 -3.80
N ARG A 136 11.60 2.41 -3.53
CA ARG A 136 12.61 2.92 -4.48
C ARG A 136 12.00 3.36 -5.82
N LEU A 137 10.88 4.09 -5.74
CA LEU A 137 10.13 4.52 -6.92
C LEU A 137 10.81 5.71 -7.60
N GLY A 138 10.87 5.69 -8.93
CA GLY A 138 11.37 6.82 -9.72
C GLY A 138 10.49 8.06 -9.69
N ARG A 139 9.18 7.87 -9.46
CA ARG A 139 8.16 8.90 -9.35
C ARG A 139 7.05 8.43 -8.40
N THR A 140 6.30 9.35 -7.83
CA THR A 140 5.05 9.03 -7.12
C THR A 140 4.10 8.24 -8.01
N LEU A 141 3.50 7.20 -7.43
CA LEU A 141 2.29 6.58 -7.99
C LEU A 141 1.17 7.64 -8.05
N LYS A 142 0.41 7.67 -9.14
CA LYS A 142 -0.59 8.72 -9.41
C LYS A 142 -1.99 8.36 -8.88
N TYR A 143 -2.04 7.69 -7.73
CA TYR A 143 -3.27 7.19 -7.10
C TYR A 143 -4.14 8.27 -6.46
N LYS A 144 -3.57 9.32 -5.84
CA LYS A 144 -4.39 10.36 -5.20
C LYS A 144 -5.31 11.10 -6.18
N SER A 145 -6.56 11.36 -5.80
CA SER A 145 -7.52 12.06 -6.68
C SER A 145 -7.08 13.50 -7.03
N LYS A 146 -6.86 13.77 -8.32
CA LYS A 146 -6.54 15.11 -8.87
C LYS A 146 -7.20 15.32 -10.24
N SER A 147 -7.35 16.59 -10.65
CA SER A 147 -7.84 16.93 -11.99
C SER A 147 -6.98 16.30 -13.08
N GLY A 148 -7.59 15.95 -14.21
CA GLY A 148 -6.93 15.27 -15.35
C GLY A 148 -6.67 13.76 -15.19
N ARG A 149 -6.79 13.17 -13.99
CA ARG A 149 -6.60 11.71 -13.80
C ARG A 149 -7.89 10.95 -14.13
N SER A 150 -7.81 9.83 -14.85
CA SER A 150 -8.98 8.96 -15.13
C SER A 150 -9.31 8.06 -13.93
N LEU A 151 -10.53 7.52 -13.85
CA LEU A 151 -10.89 6.52 -12.84
C LEU A 151 -9.98 5.29 -12.92
N GLU A 152 -9.74 4.82 -14.14
CA GLU A 152 -8.90 3.66 -14.42
C GLU A 152 -7.45 3.87 -13.97
N GLN A 153 -6.87 5.05 -14.21
CA GLN A 153 -5.53 5.40 -13.76
C GLN A 153 -5.45 5.40 -12.23
N LEU A 154 -6.38 6.07 -11.54
CA LEU A 154 -6.41 6.13 -10.07
C LEU A 154 -6.48 4.71 -9.48
N ARG A 155 -7.37 3.86 -10.03
CA ARG A 155 -7.52 2.45 -9.62
C ARG A 155 -6.26 1.64 -9.86
N ALA A 156 -5.66 1.73 -11.04
CA ALA A 156 -4.46 0.96 -11.39
C ALA A 156 -3.27 1.32 -10.50
N GLU A 157 -3.04 2.62 -10.28
CA GLU A 157 -1.97 3.13 -9.43
C GLU A 157 -2.19 2.77 -7.94
N LEU A 158 -3.44 2.78 -7.45
CA LEU A 158 -3.77 2.36 -6.09
C LEU A 158 -3.55 0.85 -5.89
N LEU A 159 -3.92 0.02 -6.87
CA LEU A 159 -3.63 -1.43 -6.82
C LEU A 159 -2.13 -1.75 -6.87
N VAL A 160 -1.32 -0.93 -7.55
CA VAL A 160 0.15 -1.03 -7.47
C VAL A 160 0.64 -0.70 -6.06
N LEU A 161 0.13 0.36 -5.42
CA LEU A 161 0.48 0.69 -4.03
C LEU A 161 0.11 -0.45 -3.07
N MET A 162 -1.11 -0.98 -3.16
CA MET A 162 -1.55 -2.11 -2.33
C MET A 162 -0.64 -3.34 -2.52
N GLY A 163 -0.28 -3.68 -3.77
CA GLY A 163 0.64 -4.79 -4.05
C GLY A 163 2.08 -4.57 -3.54
N LEU A 164 2.56 -3.33 -3.53
CA LEU A 164 3.83 -2.98 -2.91
C LEU A 164 3.78 -3.14 -1.38
N MET A 165 2.67 -2.74 -0.75
CA MET A 165 2.47 -2.91 0.70
C MET A 165 2.32 -4.39 1.10
N GLU A 166 1.61 -5.20 0.32
CA GLU A 166 1.52 -6.66 0.49
C GLU A 166 2.90 -7.34 0.41
N SER A 167 3.83 -6.80 -0.40
CA SER A 167 5.20 -7.32 -0.51
C SER A 167 6.08 -7.08 0.73
N LEU A 168 5.68 -6.19 1.64
CA LEU A 168 6.38 -5.92 2.90
C LEU A 168 6.19 -7.02 3.95
N SER A 169 5.37 -8.04 3.69
CA SER A 169 5.24 -9.23 4.53
C SER A 169 6.56 -9.98 4.77
N GLY A 170 7.51 -9.89 3.83
CA GLY A 170 8.88 -10.40 3.95
C GLY A 170 9.96 -9.33 4.18
N ALA A 171 9.58 -8.10 4.52
CA ALA A 171 10.51 -6.99 4.78
C ALA A 171 10.94 -6.91 6.25
N ASP A 172 11.89 -6.01 6.53
CA ASP A 172 12.28 -5.60 7.88
C ASP A 172 12.11 -4.08 8.04
N PRO A 173 11.13 -3.61 8.86
CA PRO A 173 10.17 -4.41 9.61
C PRO A 173 9.13 -5.04 8.66
N ARG A 174 8.47 -6.12 9.08
CA ARG A 174 7.42 -6.76 8.25
C ARG A 174 6.09 -6.03 8.35
N LEU A 175 5.25 -6.17 7.33
CA LEU A 175 3.85 -5.73 7.32
C LEU A 175 2.94 -6.90 6.89
N VAL A 176 2.08 -7.36 7.80
CA VAL A 176 1.19 -8.51 7.56
C VAL A 176 -0.25 -8.00 7.41
N LEU A 177 -0.73 -7.95 6.17
CA LEU A 177 -2.04 -7.39 5.81
C LEU A 177 -3.13 -8.46 5.63
N ASP A 178 -2.77 -9.73 5.59
CA ASP A 178 -3.66 -10.86 5.27
C ASP A 178 -3.98 -11.78 6.47
N GLY A 179 -3.40 -11.50 7.64
CA GLY A 179 -3.59 -12.24 8.89
C GLY A 179 -5.00 -12.15 9.47
N GLU A 180 -5.29 -12.94 10.50
CA GLU A 180 -6.65 -13.16 11.02
C GLU A 180 -7.38 -11.89 11.48
N ALA A 181 -6.69 -10.95 12.13
CA ALA A 181 -7.30 -9.74 12.69
C ALA A 181 -7.75 -8.71 11.63
N GLY A 182 -6.87 -8.34 10.69
CA GLY A 182 -7.14 -7.31 9.68
C GLY A 182 -7.33 -7.81 8.25
N GLY A 183 -7.09 -9.10 7.99
CA GLY A 183 -7.02 -9.66 6.65
C GLY A 183 -8.33 -9.65 5.88
N GLU A 184 -9.47 -9.82 6.55
CA GLU A 184 -10.77 -9.67 5.91
C GLU A 184 -11.02 -8.23 5.48
N ALA A 185 -10.72 -7.26 6.36
CA ALA A 185 -10.86 -5.84 6.06
C ALA A 185 -9.95 -5.39 4.91
N TRP A 186 -8.69 -5.83 4.88
CA TRP A 186 -7.78 -5.55 3.76
C TRP A 186 -8.25 -6.17 2.44
N ARG A 187 -8.72 -7.43 2.45
CA ARG A 187 -9.30 -8.08 1.25
C ARG A 187 -10.58 -7.38 0.77
N GLY A 188 -11.43 -6.91 1.69
CA GLY A 188 -12.62 -6.11 1.37
C GLY A 188 -12.27 -4.74 0.76
N LEU A 189 -11.28 -4.06 1.34
CA LEU A 189 -10.72 -2.80 0.82
C LEU A 189 -10.16 -3.00 -0.60
N ARG A 190 -9.37 -4.05 -0.82
CA ARG A 190 -8.84 -4.40 -2.13
C ARG A 190 -9.95 -4.67 -3.14
N THR A 191 -10.94 -5.47 -2.77
CA THR A 191 -12.11 -5.78 -3.61
C THR A 191 -12.87 -4.50 -3.98
N THR A 192 -12.96 -3.54 -3.06
CA THR A 192 -13.56 -2.22 -3.29
C THR A 192 -12.79 -1.43 -4.35
N VAL A 193 -11.45 -1.38 -4.25
CA VAL A 193 -10.60 -0.71 -5.25
C VAL A 193 -10.73 -1.38 -6.63
N GLU A 194 -10.65 -2.71 -6.69
CA GLU A 194 -10.76 -3.46 -7.95
C GLU A 194 -12.10 -3.20 -8.67
N ARG A 195 -13.19 -3.13 -7.91
CA ARG A 195 -14.56 -2.98 -8.43
C ARG A 195 -15.05 -1.54 -8.54
N ALA A 196 -14.31 -0.55 -8.04
CA ALA A 196 -14.74 0.86 -8.01
C ALA A 196 -15.18 1.37 -9.39
N GLN A 197 -16.38 1.94 -9.44
CA GLN A 197 -16.98 2.57 -10.62
C GLN A 197 -16.98 4.10 -10.52
N ARG A 198 -16.69 4.66 -9.35
CA ARG A 198 -16.67 6.12 -9.09
C ARG A 198 -15.40 6.54 -8.38
N LYS A 199 -14.92 7.77 -8.69
CA LYS A 199 -13.74 8.36 -8.03
C LYS A 199 -13.93 8.57 -6.53
N SER A 200 -15.18 8.74 -6.07
CA SER A 200 -15.52 8.85 -4.65
C SER A 200 -15.31 7.53 -3.89
N GLU A 201 -15.55 6.38 -4.54
CA GLU A 201 -15.29 5.05 -3.95
C GLU A 201 -13.79 4.82 -3.81
N LEU A 202 -13.02 5.16 -4.86
CA LEU A 202 -11.56 5.12 -4.79
C LEU A 202 -11.00 6.04 -3.71
N ARG A 203 -11.56 7.24 -3.52
CA ARG A 203 -11.08 8.18 -2.50
C ARG A 203 -11.19 7.60 -1.08
N VAL A 204 -12.34 7.03 -0.73
CA VAL A 204 -12.53 6.41 0.60
C VAL A 204 -11.59 5.22 0.80
N ALA A 205 -11.25 4.51 -0.27
CA ALA A 205 -10.26 3.44 -0.20
C ALA A 205 -8.80 3.97 -0.14
N GLU A 206 -8.49 5.02 -0.89
CA GLU A 206 -7.21 5.76 -0.90
C GLU A 206 -6.86 6.25 0.50
N ASP A 207 -7.77 6.95 1.18
CA ASP A 207 -7.57 7.48 2.53
C ASP A 207 -7.21 6.33 3.52
N GLN A 208 -7.86 5.16 3.40
CA GLN A 208 -7.57 3.98 4.23
C GLN A 208 -6.22 3.31 3.90
N VAL A 209 -5.87 3.18 2.61
CA VAL A 209 -4.58 2.62 2.19
C VAL A 209 -3.42 3.49 2.66
N ASP A 210 -3.55 4.81 2.57
CA ASP A 210 -2.54 5.74 3.07
C ASP A 210 -2.47 5.78 4.59
N ALA A 211 -3.58 5.56 5.31
CA ALA A 211 -3.55 5.34 6.75
C ALA A 211 -2.73 4.09 7.11
N VAL A 212 -2.89 2.97 6.40
CA VAL A 212 -2.07 1.75 6.62
C VAL A 212 -0.58 2.03 6.34
N LEU A 213 -0.27 2.82 5.30
CA LEU A 213 1.09 3.25 5.03
C LEU A 213 1.66 4.17 6.13
N CYS A 214 0.86 5.11 6.66
CA CYS A 214 1.27 5.94 7.80
C CYS A 214 1.58 5.09 9.03
N ALA A 215 0.72 4.10 9.35
CA ALA A 215 0.94 3.17 10.44
C ALA A 215 2.24 2.38 10.27
N TYR A 216 2.55 1.96 9.03
CA TYR A 216 3.81 1.32 8.71
C TYR A 216 5.02 2.27 8.84
N VAL A 217 4.89 3.56 8.51
CA VAL A 217 5.95 4.56 8.78
C VAL A 217 6.20 4.74 10.28
N ALA A 218 5.16 4.68 11.13
CA ALA A 218 5.35 4.70 12.59
C ALA A 218 6.10 3.44 13.09
N LEU A 219 5.74 2.25 12.61
CA LEU A 219 6.46 1.01 12.89
C LEU A 219 7.93 1.13 12.44
N PHE A 220 8.15 1.58 11.20
CA PHE A 220 9.48 1.75 10.61
C PHE A 220 10.34 2.75 11.38
N ALA A 221 9.80 3.90 11.76
CA ALA A 221 10.52 4.93 12.53
C ALA A 221 10.86 4.49 13.96
N THR A 222 10.11 3.52 14.51
CA THR A 222 10.39 2.95 15.84
C THR A 222 11.40 1.82 15.79
N THR A 223 11.39 1.01 14.74
CA THR A 223 12.25 -0.18 14.57
C THR A 223 13.59 0.13 13.91
N HIS A 224 13.63 1.10 12.98
CA HIS A 224 14.81 1.52 12.22
C HIS A 224 14.96 3.06 12.25
N PRO A 225 15.09 3.70 13.43
CA PRO A 225 15.17 5.15 13.55
C PRO A 225 16.31 5.76 12.73
N GLU A 226 17.45 5.08 12.63
CA GLU A 226 18.63 5.46 11.83
C GLU A 226 18.39 5.43 10.31
N ARG A 227 17.32 4.76 9.86
CA ARG A 227 16.85 4.74 8.46
C ARG A 227 15.68 5.72 8.24
N THR A 228 15.47 6.69 9.14
CA THR A 228 14.51 7.78 8.94
C THR A 228 15.14 9.17 8.96
N THR A 229 14.56 10.09 8.19
CA THR A 229 14.92 11.51 8.19
C THR A 229 13.76 12.30 8.79
N THR A 230 14.07 13.16 9.76
CA THR A 230 13.17 14.24 10.20
C THR A 230 13.60 15.54 9.53
N TYR A 231 12.77 16.07 8.63
CA TYR A 231 12.95 17.39 8.03
C TYR A 231 12.30 18.45 8.92
N GLY A 232 12.99 19.56 9.22
CA GLY A 232 12.48 20.61 10.12
C GLY A 232 12.82 20.39 11.60
N THR A 233 12.14 21.13 12.48
CA THR A 233 12.31 21.04 13.96
C THR A 233 10.95 21.00 14.65
N PHE A 234 10.91 20.69 15.95
CA PHE A 234 9.65 20.68 16.68
C PHE A 234 9.01 22.09 16.72
N GLU A 235 9.81 23.13 16.89
CA GLU A 235 9.37 24.51 17.06
C GLU A 235 8.80 25.13 15.77
N GLN A 236 9.28 24.67 14.60
CA GLN A 236 8.92 25.21 13.28
C GLN A 236 8.04 24.27 12.44
N GLY A 237 7.69 23.10 12.99
CA GLY A 237 7.09 22.00 12.25
C GLY A 237 8.12 21.13 11.55
N TYR A 238 7.77 19.85 11.41
CA TYR A 238 8.66 18.81 10.92
C TYR A 238 7.89 17.74 10.13
N VAL A 239 8.59 16.97 9.31
CA VAL A 239 8.04 15.76 8.64
C VAL A 239 9.02 14.61 8.83
N VAL A 240 8.52 13.46 9.31
CA VAL A 240 9.27 12.20 9.40
C VAL A 240 8.97 11.34 8.18
N THR A 241 10.02 10.82 7.54
CA THR A 241 9.88 9.86 6.43
C THR A 241 11.09 8.91 6.43
N PRO A 242 10.95 7.67 5.91
CA PRO A 242 12.10 6.81 5.62
C PRO A 242 13.13 7.54 4.76
N THR A 243 14.42 7.36 5.09
CA THR A 243 15.55 8.06 4.46
C THR A 243 15.67 7.66 2.99
N LEU A 244 15.75 8.66 2.11
CA LEU A 244 16.00 8.44 0.69
C LEU A 244 17.44 7.95 0.45
N THR A 245 17.64 6.63 0.44
CA THR A 245 18.93 6.04 0.07
C THR A 245 19.20 6.30 -1.42
N ARG A 246 20.25 7.08 -1.73
CA ARG A 246 20.54 7.57 -3.09
C ARG A 246 21.41 6.71 -4.05
N PRO A 247 21.88 5.48 -3.78
CA PRO A 247 22.75 4.81 -4.75
C PRO A 247 21.96 4.40 -6.01
N THR A 248 22.42 4.94 -7.15
CA THR A 248 22.13 4.59 -8.55
C THR A 248 20.75 4.88 -9.17
N TRP A 249 19.77 5.45 -8.47
CA TRP A 249 18.46 5.76 -9.10
C TRP A 249 18.42 7.16 -9.74
N CYS A 250 18.28 7.19 -11.06
CA CYS A 250 18.16 8.43 -11.84
C CYS A 250 16.67 8.84 -11.98
N PRO A 251 16.23 10.06 -11.62
CA PRO A 251 14.82 10.51 -11.73
C PRO A 251 14.25 10.62 -13.17
N ARG A 252 14.99 10.11 -14.16
CA ARG A 252 14.66 10.14 -15.59
C ARG A 252 14.92 8.79 -16.25
N GLY A 253 13.83 8.09 -16.51
CA GLY A 253 13.76 6.91 -17.38
C GLY A 253 12.29 6.53 -17.52
N ALA A 254 11.77 6.51 -18.76
CA ALA A 254 10.43 6.02 -19.04
C ALA A 254 10.41 4.48 -18.99
N GLY A 255 10.69 3.93 -17.81
CA GLY A 255 10.74 2.50 -17.53
C GLY A 255 9.49 2.05 -16.80
N ARG A 256 8.77 1.09 -17.39
CA ARG A 256 7.66 0.36 -16.78
C ARG A 256 8.04 -0.12 -15.36
N PRO A 257 7.13 -0.09 -14.37
CA PRO A 257 7.45 -0.52 -13.01
C PRO A 257 8.02 -1.95 -13.00
N PRO A 258 8.96 -2.26 -12.09
CA PRO A 258 9.52 -3.60 -11.99
C PRO A 258 8.39 -4.60 -11.71
N THR A 259 8.24 -5.58 -12.60
CA THR A 259 7.32 -6.69 -12.35
C THR A 259 7.73 -7.39 -11.06
N PRO A 260 6.79 -7.72 -10.16
CA PRO A 260 7.11 -8.51 -8.98
C PRO A 260 7.83 -9.78 -9.41
N ARG A 261 9.05 -10.00 -8.90
CA ARG A 261 9.73 -11.29 -9.08
C ARG A 261 8.90 -12.33 -8.34
N ARG A 262 8.05 -13.04 -9.09
CA ARG A 262 7.33 -14.22 -8.62
C ARG A 262 8.35 -15.11 -7.92
N ALA A 263 8.12 -15.41 -6.64
CA ALA A 263 9.01 -16.27 -5.89
C ALA A 263 9.22 -17.57 -6.68
N ARG A 264 10.48 -17.93 -6.95
CA ARG A 264 10.77 -19.23 -7.54
C ARG A 264 10.41 -20.26 -6.49
N SER A 265 9.37 -21.05 -6.75
CA SER A 265 9.11 -22.26 -6.00
C SER A 265 10.39 -23.10 -5.95
N PRO A 266 10.77 -23.68 -4.80
CA PRO A 266 11.94 -24.54 -4.72
C PRO A 266 11.68 -25.80 -5.55
N THR A 267 12.29 -25.88 -6.74
CA THR A 267 12.22 -27.08 -7.57
C THR A 267 13.14 -28.14 -6.97
N ALA A 268 12.56 -29.30 -6.65
CA ALA A 268 13.13 -30.48 -6.02
C ALA A 268 14.66 -30.64 -6.10
N THR A 269 15.28 -30.81 -4.92
CA THR A 269 16.61 -31.40 -4.77
C THR A 269 16.65 -32.75 -5.50
N GLN A 270 17.55 -32.88 -6.47
CA GLN A 270 17.79 -34.16 -7.15
C GLN A 270 18.47 -35.14 -6.17
N MET A 271 17.79 -36.22 -5.82
CA MET A 271 18.42 -37.39 -5.23
C MET A 271 19.25 -38.12 -6.31
N PRO A 272 20.49 -38.56 -6.02
CA PRO A 272 21.32 -39.25 -7.02
C PRO A 272 20.77 -40.65 -7.32
N MET A 273 20.60 -40.97 -8.60
CA MET A 273 20.19 -42.30 -9.06
C MET A 273 21.26 -43.36 -8.78
N GLN A 274 20.90 -44.42 -8.07
CA GLN A 274 21.65 -45.67 -8.05
C GLN A 274 21.42 -46.42 -9.37
N ARG A 275 22.50 -47.00 -9.92
CA ARG A 275 22.46 -47.77 -11.18
C ARG A 275 22.10 -49.23 -10.92
N THR A 276 21.02 -49.72 -11.52
CA THR A 276 20.77 -51.15 -11.73
C THR A 276 21.09 -51.55 -13.18
N PRO A 277 21.82 -52.67 -13.41
CA PRO A 277 22.10 -53.18 -14.75
C PRO A 277 20.92 -54.00 -15.32
N ALA A 278 20.89 -54.13 -16.65
CA ALA A 278 19.78 -54.74 -17.40
C ALA A 278 20.02 -56.22 -17.75
N LEU A 279 18.92 -56.95 -18.02
CA LEU A 279 18.87 -58.17 -18.84
C LEU A 279 17.61 -58.17 -19.74
N PRO A 280 17.59 -58.90 -20.89
CA PRO A 280 16.66 -58.66 -22.01
C PRO A 280 15.71 -59.85 -22.32
N TYR A 281 15.13 -59.86 -23.55
CA TYR A 281 14.16 -60.82 -24.14
C TYR A 281 12.70 -60.62 -23.64
N ALA A 282 11.61 -60.61 -24.43
CA ALA A 282 11.34 -60.55 -25.89
C ALA A 282 9.88 -60.02 -26.07
N ALA A 283 9.22 -59.86 -27.24
CA ALA A 283 9.51 -60.09 -28.67
C ALA A 283 8.63 -59.14 -29.55
N THR A 284 8.46 -59.42 -30.84
CA THR A 284 7.47 -58.83 -31.79
C THR A 284 6.89 -59.96 -32.67
N PRO A 285 5.69 -59.87 -33.31
CA PRO A 285 5.38 -58.97 -34.46
C PRO A 285 3.91 -58.45 -34.41
N SER A 286 3.23 -57.87 -35.41
CA SER A 286 3.43 -57.54 -36.84
C SER A 286 2.56 -56.31 -37.22
N SER A 287 2.77 -55.67 -38.39
CA SER A 287 2.08 -54.41 -38.76
C SER A 287 1.60 -54.35 -40.23
N CYS A 288 0.70 -53.38 -40.51
CA CYS A 288 0.32 -52.85 -41.84
C CYS A 288 -0.51 -53.81 -42.76
N PRO A 289 -1.12 -53.37 -43.90
CA PRO A 289 -0.94 -52.09 -44.64
C PRO A 289 -2.20 -51.48 -45.33
N ARG A 290 -2.70 -50.28 -44.94
CA ARG A 290 -3.55 -49.48 -45.88
C ARG A 290 -3.72 -47.96 -45.69
N CYS A 291 -3.09 -47.31 -44.73
CA CYS A 291 -3.14 -45.85 -44.60
C CYS A 291 -1.77 -45.27 -44.21
N GLY A 292 -0.95 -44.99 -45.23
CA GLY A 292 0.27 -44.20 -45.08
C GLY A 292 -0.04 -42.73 -44.72
N ALA A 293 0.97 -42.05 -44.18
CA ALA A 293 0.86 -40.72 -43.58
C ALA A 293 0.29 -39.62 -44.52
N ARG A 294 -0.78 -38.93 -44.08
CA ARG A 294 -0.96 -37.45 -44.06
C ARG A 294 -2.37 -37.04 -43.54
N PRO A 295 -2.59 -35.76 -43.15
CA PRO A 295 -3.63 -35.40 -42.17
C PRO A 295 -5.04 -35.21 -42.77
N ARG A 296 -6.07 -35.37 -41.91
CA ARG A 296 -7.47 -35.17 -42.30
C ARG A 296 -7.95 -33.73 -42.07
N THR A 297 -8.13 -33.00 -43.15
CA THR A 297 -9.13 -31.93 -43.27
C THR A 297 -10.26 -32.39 -44.19
N SER A 298 -11.51 -32.19 -43.75
CA SER A 298 -12.77 -32.36 -44.49
C SER A 298 -13.04 -33.70 -45.22
N CYS A 299 -14.03 -34.46 -44.74
CA CYS A 299 -15.16 -34.86 -45.59
C CYS A 299 -16.42 -35.11 -44.72
N ARG A 300 -17.59 -34.82 -45.30
CA ARG A 300 -18.93 -34.90 -44.64
C ARG A 300 -19.60 -36.25 -44.95
N SER A 301 -20.83 -36.43 -44.42
CA SER A 301 -21.97 -37.21 -44.98
C SER A 301 -22.48 -38.45 -44.23
N CYS A 302 -23.08 -38.25 -43.04
CA CYS A 302 -24.22 -39.07 -42.56
C CYS A 302 -25.17 -38.15 -41.79
N GLY A 303 -26.42 -38.02 -42.22
CA GLY A 303 -27.43 -37.23 -41.50
C GLY A 303 -28.86 -37.61 -41.87
N ARG A 304 -29.82 -37.32 -40.98
CA ARG A 304 -31.24 -37.21 -41.28
C ARG A 304 -31.98 -36.51 -40.12
N CYS A 305 -33.00 -35.74 -40.46
CA CYS A 305 -33.86 -35.01 -39.53
C CYS A 305 -35.25 -35.68 -39.41
N SER A 306 -35.96 -35.28 -38.35
CA SER A 306 -37.43 -35.10 -38.25
C SER A 306 -38.39 -36.25 -38.54
N THR A 307 -39.09 -36.71 -37.50
CA THR A 307 -40.58 -36.69 -37.37
C THR A 307 -41.03 -36.97 -35.93
N THR A 308 -41.88 -36.11 -35.36
CA THR A 308 -42.89 -36.43 -34.31
C THR A 308 -44.15 -37.03 -34.97
N PRO A 309 -45.21 -37.54 -34.27
CA PRO A 309 -45.61 -37.34 -32.87
C PRO A 309 -46.05 -38.61 -32.09
N ALA A 310 -46.40 -38.46 -30.80
CA ALA A 310 -47.65 -38.97 -30.17
C ALA A 310 -47.63 -38.79 -28.63
N SER A 311 -48.81 -38.77 -28.02
CA SER A 311 -49.06 -38.38 -26.62
C SER A 311 -49.37 -39.59 -25.69
N THR A 312 -49.69 -39.28 -24.43
CA THR A 312 -50.36 -40.10 -23.40
C THR A 312 -49.60 -41.31 -22.82
N THR A 313 -49.07 -41.10 -21.61
CA THR A 313 -49.74 -41.57 -20.37
C THR A 313 -49.54 -40.56 -19.25
#